data_AF-A0A944CN53-F1
#
_entry.id   AF-A0A944CN53-F1
#
_cell.length_a   1.000
_cell.length_b   1.000
_cell.length_c   1.000
_cell.angle_alpha   90.00
_cell.angle_beta   90.00
_cell.angle_gamma   90.00
#
_symmetry.space_group_name_H-M   'P 1'
#
loop_
_entity.id
_entity.type
_entity.pdbx_description
1 polymer ?
#
loop_
_entity_poly.entity_id
_entity_poly.type
_entity_poly.pdbx_seq_one_letter_code
_entity_poly.pdbx_strand_id
1 'polypeptide(L)'
;MGPRYTPHDYPRRSMARLMPKRVMRLVFNYQLMFGTDKLMHFAGFAVFAAFFGLMIILVSEYQEVKQRISVVWITLVTIGIIEEYRQYWLPNRSTEFLDAIANIAGVTIGLALPLLFVFLVRHRRQFFSKALGLYTFVLIPLLIGLLYLNERPFFTYEERIQERIRSLAALVGW
;
A
#
# COMPACT_ATOMS: atom_id res chain seq x y z
N MET A 1 2.07 14.07 -88.61
CA MET A 1 2.70 12.72 -88.49
C MET A 1 3.79 12.80 -87.43
N GLY A 2 3.49 12.37 -86.21
CA GLY A 2 4.46 12.33 -85.10
C GLY A 2 5.01 10.91 -84.89
N PRO A 3 6.20 10.74 -84.30
CA PRO A 3 6.87 9.45 -84.22
C PRO A 3 6.16 8.48 -83.25
N ARG A 4 6.09 7.21 -83.67
CA ARG A 4 5.56 6.08 -82.90
C ARG A 4 6.54 5.71 -81.79
N TYR A 5 6.06 5.64 -80.56
CA TYR A 5 6.79 5.04 -79.44
C TYR A 5 6.56 3.53 -79.43
N THR A 6 7.63 2.75 -79.51
CA THR A 6 7.64 1.30 -79.29
C THR A 6 7.96 1.00 -77.81
N PRO A 7 7.25 0.06 -77.15
CA PRO A 7 7.51 -0.28 -75.76
C PRO A 7 8.49 -1.46 -75.68
N HIS A 8 9.75 -1.19 -75.39
CA HIS A 8 10.68 -2.24 -74.93
C HIS A 8 11.60 -1.72 -73.81
N ASP A 9 11.74 -2.59 -72.82
CA ASP A 9 12.77 -2.64 -71.78
C ASP A 9 12.65 -1.71 -70.56
N TYR A 10 11.71 -2.07 -69.67
CA TYR A 10 11.89 -1.80 -68.24
C TYR A 10 12.65 -2.98 -67.58
N PRO A 11 13.76 -2.73 -66.88
CA PRO A 11 14.46 -3.77 -66.14
C PRO A 11 13.57 -4.25 -64.98
N ARG A 12 13.30 -5.55 -64.92
CA ARG A 12 12.73 -6.24 -63.74
C ARG A 12 13.71 -6.14 -62.57
N ARG A 13 13.77 -4.99 -61.91
CA ARG A 13 14.32 -4.90 -60.56
C ARG A 13 13.30 -5.56 -59.63
N SER A 14 13.69 -6.74 -59.20
CA SER A 14 13.15 -7.50 -58.07
C SER A 14 12.71 -6.57 -56.92
N MET A 15 11.42 -6.24 -56.90
CA MET A 15 10.73 -5.77 -55.69
C MET A 15 10.56 -6.97 -54.74
N ALA A 16 11.68 -7.49 -54.24
CA ALA A 16 11.71 -8.14 -52.93
C ALA A 16 11.44 -7.05 -51.90
N ARG A 17 10.15 -6.69 -51.81
CA ARG A 17 9.58 -5.70 -50.91
C ARG A 17 9.96 -6.18 -49.50
N LEU A 18 10.99 -5.54 -48.93
CA LEU A 18 11.36 -5.64 -47.52
C LEU A 18 10.12 -5.23 -46.72
N MET A 19 9.28 -6.21 -46.37
CA MET A 19 8.28 -6.06 -45.34
C MET A 19 9.07 -5.78 -44.06
N PRO A 20 9.02 -4.56 -43.49
CA PRO A 20 9.64 -4.34 -42.20
C PRO A 20 8.97 -5.30 -41.24
N LYS A 21 9.76 -6.21 -40.65
CA LYS A 21 9.32 -7.03 -39.52
C LYS A 21 8.68 -6.05 -38.53
N ARG A 22 7.36 -6.12 -38.33
CA ARG A 22 6.68 -5.38 -37.26
C ARG A 22 7.27 -5.91 -35.95
N VAL A 23 8.31 -5.24 -35.48
CA VAL A 23 8.79 -5.44 -34.12
C VAL A 23 7.68 -4.91 -33.24
N MET A 24 6.93 -5.83 -32.64
CA MET A 24 5.89 -5.51 -31.67
C MET A 24 6.60 -4.91 -30.45
N ARG A 25 6.76 -3.59 -30.42
CA ARG A 25 7.24 -2.91 -29.22
C ARG A 25 6.12 -2.99 -28.19
N LEU A 26 6.34 -3.78 -27.15
CA LEU A 26 5.51 -3.75 -25.96
C LEU A 26 5.75 -2.39 -25.29
N VAL A 27 4.84 -1.44 -25.51
CA VAL A 27 4.89 -0.13 -24.85
C VAL A 27 4.08 -0.25 -23.57
N PHE A 28 4.76 -0.32 -22.43
CA PHE A 28 4.11 -0.31 -21.12
C PHE A 28 3.60 1.09 -20.80
N ASN A 29 2.28 1.25 -20.73
CA ASN A 29 1.67 2.50 -20.29
C ASN A 29 1.47 2.48 -18.77
N TYR A 30 2.47 2.98 -18.04
CA TYR A 30 2.45 3.03 -16.58
C TYR A 30 1.31 3.88 -16.01
N GLN A 31 0.91 4.94 -16.72
CA GLN A 31 -0.17 5.82 -16.28
C GLN A 31 -1.53 5.12 -16.37
N LEU A 32 -1.71 4.24 -17.36
CA LEU A 32 -2.94 3.43 -17.47
C LEU A 32 -3.00 2.36 -16.37
N MET A 33 -1.86 1.74 -16.03
CA MET A 33 -1.82 0.68 -15.00
C MET A 33 -1.85 1.19 -13.56
N PHE A 34 -1.19 2.33 -13.29
CA PHE A 34 -1.00 2.86 -11.94
C PHE A 34 -1.43 4.32 -11.81
N GLY A 35 -2.36 4.76 -12.67
CA GLY A 35 -2.90 6.10 -12.64
C GLY A 35 -3.57 6.43 -11.30
N THR A 36 -3.62 7.73 -10.98
CA THR A 36 -4.27 8.25 -9.77
C THR A 36 -5.75 7.85 -9.70
N ASP A 37 -6.40 7.74 -10.85
CA ASP A 37 -7.78 7.29 -10.99
C ASP A 37 -7.99 5.88 -10.39
N LYS A 38 -7.10 4.93 -10.70
CA LYS A 38 -7.11 3.56 -10.16
C LYS A 38 -6.95 3.55 -8.63
N LEU A 39 -6.11 4.44 -8.10
CA LEU A 39 -5.91 4.58 -6.67
C LEU A 39 -7.16 5.12 -5.97
N MET A 40 -7.88 6.04 -6.60
CA MET A 40 -9.14 6.59 -6.06
C MET A 40 -10.24 5.53 -6.04
N HIS A 41 -10.35 4.73 -7.09
CA HIS A 41 -11.24 3.57 -7.16
C HIS A 41 -10.94 2.58 -6.03
N PHE A 42 -9.68 2.17 -5.90
CA PHE A 42 -9.22 1.31 -4.82
C PHE A 42 -9.53 1.88 -3.43
N ALA A 43 -9.11 3.12 -3.16
CA ALA A 43 -9.22 3.73 -1.84
C ALA A 43 -10.69 3.99 -1.46
N GLY A 44 -11.51 4.46 -2.41
CA GLY A 44 -12.93 4.71 -2.19
C GLY A 44 -13.66 3.44 -1.78
N PHE A 45 -13.52 2.37 -2.58
CA PHE A 45 -14.15 1.09 -2.26
C PHE A 45 -13.58 0.47 -0.99
N ALA A 46 -12.29 0.63 -0.69
CA ALA A 46 -11.69 0.17 0.56
C ALA A 46 -12.29 0.85 1.80
N VAL A 47 -12.49 2.18 1.75
CA VAL A 47 -13.09 2.93 2.87
C VAL A 47 -14.54 2.52 3.09
N PHE A 48 -15.34 2.43 2.02
CA PHE A 48 -16.74 1.97 2.14
C PHE A 48 -16.83 0.55 2.69
N ALA A 49 -16.03 -0.36 2.14
CA ALA A 49 -15.97 -1.74 2.59
C ALA A 49 -15.52 -1.87 4.05
N ALA A 50 -14.51 -1.11 4.48
CA ALA A 50 -14.06 -1.09 5.87
C ALA A 50 -15.15 -0.57 6.81
N PHE A 51 -15.87 0.48 6.41
CA PHE A 51 -16.98 1.03 7.17
C PHE A 51 -18.10 -0.01 7.36
N PHE A 52 -18.58 -0.64 6.28
CA PHE A 52 -19.60 -1.68 6.39
C PHE A 52 -19.11 -2.91 7.14
N GLY A 53 -17.85 -3.32 6.95
CA GLY A 53 -17.25 -4.42 7.69
C GLY A 53 -17.20 -4.15 9.19
N LEU A 54 -16.85 -2.93 9.60
CA LEU A 54 -16.89 -2.52 11.00
C LEU A 54 -18.32 -2.53 11.55
N MET A 55 -19.30 -2.00 10.81
CA MET A 55 -20.71 -2.03 11.21
C MET A 55 -21.23 -3.46 11.41
N ILE A 56 -20.90 -4.38 10.50
CA ILE A 56 -21.28 -5.80 10.63
C ILE A 56 -20.71 -6.40 11.91
N ILE A 57 -19.43 -6.16 12.18
CA ILE A 57 -18.76 -6.68 13.38
C ILE A 57 -19.40 -6.13 14.67
N LEU A 58 -19.81 -4.86 14.68
CA LEU A 58 -20.38 -4.22 15.88
C LEU A 58 -21.82 -4.66 16.15
N VAL A 59 -22.60 -4.96 15.12
CA VAL A 59 -24.05 -5.20 15.24
C VAL A 59 -24.42 -6.69 15.19
N SER A 60 -23.56 -7.54 14.62
CA SER A 60 -23.91 -8.95 14.34
C SER A 60 -23.32 -9.91 15.37
N GLU A 61 -24.02 -11.01 15.62
CA GLU A 61 -23.44 -12.11 16.37
C GLU A 61 -22.29 -12.78 15.61
N TYR A 62 -21.30 -13.31 16.33
CA TYR A 62 -20.07 -13.86 15.76
C TYR A 62 -20.32 -14.93 14.68
N GLN A 63 -21.37 -15.74 14.83
CA GLN A 63 -21.71 -16.80 13.88
C GLN A 63 -22.21 -16.25 12.54
N GLU A 64 -22.81 -15.06 12.54
CA GLU A 64 -23.40 -14.44 11.34
C GLU A 64 -22.43 -13.52 10.59
N VAL A 65 -21.35 -13.06 11.25
CA VAL A 65 -20.38 -12.11 10.66
C VAL A 65 -19.88 -12.59 9.30
N LYS A 66 -19.49 -13.87 9.17
CA LYS A 66 -18.98 -14.42 7.91
C LYS A 66 -20.00 -14.29 6.78
N GLN A 67 -21.27 -14.65 7.04
CA GLN A 67 -22.33 -14.59 6.04
C GLN A 67 -22.61 -13.14 5.64
N ARG A 68 -22.77 -12.25 6.62
CA ARG A 68 -23.06 -10.83 6.38
C ARG A 68 -21.93 -10.12 5.63
N ILE A 69 -20.67 -10.40 5.97
CA ILE A 69 -19.50 -9.91 5.24
C ILE A 69 -19.52 -10.40 3.79
N SER A 70 -19.85 -11.68 3.54
CA SER A 70 -19.94 -12.22 2.19
C SER A 70 -21.03 -11.52 1.36
N VAL A 71 -22.19 -11.25 1.96
CA VAL A 71 -23.28 -10.53 1.29
C VAL A 71 -22.85 -9.12 0.92
N VAL A 72 -22.18 -8.40 1.84
CA VAL A 72 -21.65 -7.06 1.55
C VAL A 72 -20.55 -7.10 0.50
N TRP A 73 -19.65 -8.08 0.53
CA TRP A 73 -18.61 -8.24 -0.48
C TRP A 73 -19.22 -8.37 -1.88
N ILE A 74 -20.18 -9.31 -2.05
CA ILE A 74 -20.86 -9.51 -3.34
C ILE A 74 -21.56 -8.21 -3.77
N THR A 75 -22.29 -7.57 -2.86
CA THR A 75 -23.05 -6.35 -3.15
C THR A 75 -22.14 -5.22 -3.61
N LEU A 76 -21.06 -4.93 -2.88
CA LEU A 76 -20.13 -3.84 -3.21
C LEU A 76 -19.34 -4.13 -4.50
N VAL A 77 -18.95 -5.37 -4.75
CA VAL A 77 -18.31 -5.76 -6.01
C VAL A 77 -19.26 -5.59 -7.18
N THR A 78 -20.52 -6.02 -7.05
CA THR A 78 -21.54 -5.82 -8.09
C THR A 78 -21.78 -4.33 -8.34
N ILE A 79 -21.88 -3.51 -7.30
CA ILE A 79 -21.99 -2.05 -7.45
C ILE A 79 -20.78 -1.48 -8.18
N GLY A 80 -19.56 -1.89 -7.81
CA GLY A 80 -18.34 -1.44 -8.48
C GLY A 80 -18.30 -1.80 -9.96
N ILE A 81 -18.74 -3.00 -10.33
CA ILE A 81 -18.83 -3.41 -11.75
C ILE A 81 -19.90 -2.59 -12.49
N ILE A 82 -21.08 -2.41 -11.89
CA ILE A 82 -22.16 -1.60 -12.49
C ILE A 82 -21.71 -0.16 -12.69
N GLU A 83 -20.95 0.40 -11.75
CA GLU A 83 -20.44 1.76 -11.87
C GLU A 83 -19.46 1.90 -13.04
N GLU A 84 -18.61 0.91 -13.30
CA GLU A 84 -17.75 0.92 -14.50
C GLU A 84 -18.55 0.85 -15.80
N TYR A 85 -19.63 0.06 -15.83
CA TYR A 85 -20.56 0.08 -16.97
C TYR A 85 -21.26 1.43 -17.09
N ARG A 86 -21.65 2.07 -15.97
CA ARG A 86 -22.28 3.39 -15.96
C ARG A 86 -21.39 4.44 -16.62
N GLN A 87 -20.07 4.35 -16.41
CA GLN A 87 -19.11 5.27 -17.01
C GLN A 87 -19.07 5.22 -18.54
N TYR A 88 -19.46 4.09 -19.16
CA TYR A 88 -19.55 3.97 -20.61
C TYR A 88 -20.47 5.04 -21.24
N TRP A 89 -21.52 5.44 -20.51
CA TRP A 89 -22.49 6.43 -20.99
C TRP A 89 -22.12 7.87 -20.63
N LEU A 90 -21.01 8.10 -19.91
CA LEU A 90 -20.56 9.44 -19.55
C LEU A 90 -19.60 10.00 -20.61
N PRO A 91 -19.85 11.20 -21.14
CA PRO A 91 -18.88 11.86 -22.00
C PRO A 91 -17.60 12.14 -21.20
N ASN A 92 -16.45 11.80 -21.78
CA ASN A 92 -15.10 11.96 -21.19
C ASN A 92 -14.71 10.96 -20.08
N ARG A 93 -15.38 9.82 -19.99
CA ARG A 93 -14.93 8.69 -19.15
C ARG A 93 -14.75 7.43 -19.99
N SER A 94 -13.72 6.65 -19.68
CA SER A 94 -13.44 5.35 -20.27
C SER A 94 -13.89 4.26 -19.29
N THR A 95 -14.60 3.25 -19.81
CA THR A 95 -14.79 2.02 -19.04
C THR A 95 -13.48 1.24 -19.07
N GLU A 96 -12.82 1.09 -17.93
CA GLU A 96 -11.55 0.40 -17.85
C GLU A 96 -11.63 -0.83 -16.95
N PHE A 97 -11.23 -1.98 -17.49
CA PHE A 97 -11.17 -3.23 -16.75
C PHE A 97 -10.30 -3.13 -15.49
N LEU A 98 -9.24 -2.30 -15.53
CA LEU A 98 -8.36 -2.09 -14.40
C LEU A 98 -9.03 -1.30 -13.25
N ASP A 99 -10.04 -0.46 -13.53
CA ASP A 99 -10.84 0.19 -12.47
C ASP A 99 -11.74 -0.82 -11.77
N ALA A 100 -12.36 -1.73 -12.53
CA ALA A 100 -13.12 -2.83 -11.94
C ALA A 100 -12.25 -3.71 -11.01
N ILE A 101 -11.01 -4.00 -11.43
CA ILE A 101 -10.05 -4.72 -10.57
C ILE A 101 -9.71 -3.89 -9.33
N ALA A 102 -9.45 -2.59 -9.48
CA ALA A 102 -9.16 -1.70 -8.36
C ALA A 102 -10.32 -1.66 -7.34
N ASN A 103 -11.57 -1.61 -7.82
CA ASN A 103 -12.77 -1.68 -6.98
C ASN A 103 -12.82 -3.01 -6.20
N ILE A 104 -12.64 -4.15 -6.88
CA ILE A 104 -12.67 -5.49 -6.24
C ILE A 104 -11.55 -5.62 -5.19
N ALA A 105 -10.34 -5.17 -5.52
CA ALA A 105 -9.21 -5.16 -4.59
C ALA A 105 -9.49 -4.26 -3.38
N GLY A 106 -10.05 -3.08 -3.62
CA GLY A 106 -10.49 -2.14 -2.59
C GLY A 106 -11.50 -2.77 -1.63
N VAL A 107 -12.58 -3.35 -2.16
CA VAL A 107 -13.60 -4.03 -1.34
C VAL A 107 -12.99 -5.15 -0.50
N THR A 108 -12.13 -5.96 -1.11
CA THR A 108 -11.53 -7.12 -0.45
C THR A 108 -10.61 -6.70 0.70
N ILE A 109 -9.71 -5.74 0.46
CA ILE A 109 -8.81 -5.23 1.49
C ILE A 109 -9.60 -4.47 2.56
N GLY A 110 -10.57 -3.65 2.15
CA GLY A 110 -11.44 -2.90 3.05
C GLY A 110 -12.18 -3.79 4.04
N LEU A 111 -12.77 -4.91 3.60
CA LEU A 111 -13.43 -5.87 4.50
C LEU A 111 -12.44 -6.70 5.34
N ALA A 112 -11.24 -6.96 4.82
CA ALA A 112 -10.21 -7.70 5.56
C ALA A 112 -9.67 -6.91 6.76
N LEU A 113 -9.56 -5.58 6.66
CA LEU A 113 -9.06 -4.71 7.74
C LEU A 113 -9.82 -4.85 9.07
N PRO A 114 -11.16 -4.67 9.14
CA PRO A 114 -11.90 -4.80 10.40
C PRO A 114 -11.89 -6.24 10.93
N LEU A 115 -11.88 -7.26 10.06
CA LEU A 115 -11.72 -8.66 10.48
C LEU A 115 -10.35 -8.92 11.10
N LEU A 116 -9.29 -8.42 10.47
CA LEU A 116 -7.93 -8.50 10.99
C LEU A 116 -7.82 -7.76 12.32
N PHE A 117 -8.42 -6.58 12.44
CA PHE A 117 -8.44 -5.81 13.68
C PHE A 117 -9.06 -6.62 14.83
N VAL A 118 -10.24 -7.22 14.61
CA VAL A 118 -10.88 -8.09 15.63
C VAL A 118 -10.01 -9.29 15.96
N PHE A 119 -9.43 -9.94 14.94
CA PHE A 119 -8.54 -11.07 15.14
C PHE A 119 -7.33 -10.69 16.01
N LEU A 120 -6.68 -9.57 15.71
CA LEU A 120 -5.54 -9.04 16.46
C LEU A 120 -5.93 -8.64 17.88
N VAL A 121 -7.08 -7.98 18.08
CA VAL A 121 -7.57 -7.61 19.42
C VAL A 121 -7.86 -8.85 20.26
N ARG A 122 -8.48 -9.87 19.67
CA ARG A 122 -8.80 -11.14 20.36
C ARG A 122 -7.54 -11.92 20.76
N HIS A 123 -6.50 -11.90 19.93
CA HIS A 123 -5.22 -12.58 20.20
C HIS A 123 -4.17 -11.64 20.81
N ARG A 124 -4.53 -10.38 21.12
CA ARG A 124 -3.63 -9.30 21.55
C ARG A 124 -2.85 -9.67 22.81
N ARG A 125 -3.51 -10.33 23.77
CA ARG A 125 -2.90 -10.67 25.07
C ARG A 125 -1.71 -11.62 24.95
N GLN A 126 -1.70 -12.50 23.94
CA GLN A 126 -0.61 -13.45 23.68
C GLN A 126 0.49 -12.86 22.78
N PHE A 127 0.12 -11.99 21.84
CA PHE A 127 1.08 -11.41 20.89
C PHE A 127 1.83 -10.20 21.46
N PHE A 128 1.11 -9.26 22.11
CA PHE A 128 1.74 -8.07 22.70
C PHE A 128 2.65 -8.41 23.86
N SER A 129 2.36 -9.41 24.69
CA SER A 129 3.25 -9.80 25.80
C SER A 129 4.61 -10.30 25.31
N LYS A 130 4.64 -11.07 24.22
CA LYS A 130 5.88 -11.59 23.63
C LYS A 130 6.66 -10.53 22.83
N ALA A 131 5.95 -9.76 21.99
CA ALA A 131 6.59 -8.73 21.17
C ALA A 131 7.10 -7.54 22.00
N LEU A 132 6.32 -7.08 22.99
CA LEU A 132 6.74 -6.03 23.92
C LEU A 132 7.89 -6.52 24.80
N GLY A 133 7.85 -7.77 25.26
CA GLY A 133 8.94 -8.39 26.02
C GLY A 133 10.24 -8.44 25.23
N LEU A 134 10.20 -8.93 23.98
CA LEU A 134 11.38 -9.00 23.11
C LEU A 134 11.89 -7.60 22.74
N TYR A 135 10.99 -6.68 22.40
CA TYR A 135 11.35 -5.29 22.09
C TYR A 135 12.03 -4.62 23.29
N THR A 136 11.48 -4.80 24.50
CA THR A 136 12.07 -4.27 25.74
C THR A 136 13.41 -4.92 26.04
N PHE A 137 13.54 -6.24 25.82
CA PHE A 137 14.79 -6.98 26.00
C PHE A 137 15.91 -6.52 25.05
N VAL A 138 15.58 -6.11 23.83
CA VAL A 138 16.56 -5.55 22.87
C VAL A 138 16.83 -4.06 23.14
N LEU A 139 15.78 -3.31 23.49
CA LEU A 139 15.88 -1.86 23.69
C LEU A 139 16.69 -1.51 24.94
N ILE A 140 16.54 -2.25 26.05
CA ILE A 140 17.27 -1.97 27.30
C ILE A 140 18.79 -2.04 27.11
N PRO A 141 19.39 -3.11 26.58
CA PRO A 141 20.83 -3.17 26.30
C PRO A 141 21.30 -2.08 25.35
N LEU A 142 20.48 -1.74 24.34
CA LEU A 142 20.82 -0.70 23.37
C LEU A 142 20.82 0.69 24.02
N LEU A 143 19.85 0.98 24.88
CA LEU A 143 19.82 2.23 25.66
C LEU A 143 20.95 2.30 26.70
N ILE A 144 21.30 1.18 27.34
CA ILE A 144 22.47 1.10 28.25
C ILE A 144 23.78 1.33 27.48
N GLY A 145 23.93 0.69 26.31
CA GLY A 145 25.08 0.91 25.44
C GLY A 145 25.19 2.36 24.99
N LEU A 146 24.07 2.97 24.63
CA LEU A 146 24.00 4.39 24.27
C LEU A 146 24.35 5.30 25.47
N LEU A 147 23.94 4.94 26.68
CA LEU A 147 24.32 5.66 27.90
C LEU A 147 25.82 5.57 28.17
N TYR A 148 26.46 4.43 27.87
CA TYR A 148 27.90 4.24 28.06
C TYR A 148 28.74 4.93 26.99
N LEU A 149 28.26 4.93 25.74
CA LEU A 149 28.93 5.57 24.60
C LEU A 149 28.62 7.06 24.49
N ASN A 150 27.78 7.61 25.36
CA ASN A 150 27.40 9.01 25.26
C ASN A 150 28.60 9.93 25.58
N GLU A 151 29.03 10.70 24.58
CA GLU A 151 30.18 11.59 24.63
C GLU A 151 30.00 12.75 25.62
N ARG A 152 28.75 13.06 26.00
CA ARG A 152 28.43 14.07 27.01
C ARG A 152 27.90 13.39 28.26
N PRO A 153 28.62 13.42 29.39
CA PRO A 153 28.11 12.84 30.63
C PRO A 153 26.82 13.58 31.03
N PHE A 154 25.71 12.84 31.16
CA PHE A 154 24.44 13.39 31.66
C PHE A 154 24.58 13.89 33.11
N PHE A 155 25.49 13.28 33.87
CA PHE A 155 25.88 13.70 35.19
C PHE A 155 27.21 14.44 35.13
N THR A 156 27.18 15.75 34.91
CA THR A 156 28.30 16.60 35.33
C THR A 156 28.22 16.69 36.84
N TYR A 157 29.19 16.11 37.55
CA TYR A 157 29.37 16.41 38.97
C TYR A 157 29.72 17.90 39.06
N GLU A 158 28.72 18.74 39.30
CA GLU A 158 28.96 20.14 39.63
C GLU A 158 29.89 20.18 40.84
N GLU A 159 30.97 20.96 40.78
CA GLU A 159 31.97 21.13 41.84
C GLU A 159 31.31 21.40 43.21
N ARG A 160 30.11 22.00 43.20
CA ARG A 160 29.26 22.25 44.36
C ARG A 160 28.85 21.00 45.15
N ILE A 161 28.65 19.86 44.48
CA ILE A 161 28.32 18.59 45.14
C ILE A 161 29.56 18.00 45.80
N GLN A 162 30.73 18.09 45.15
CA GLN A 162 32.00 17.67 45.78
C GLN A 162 32.34 18.54 46.98
N GLU A 163 32.13 19.85 46.92
CA GLU A 163 32.31 20.75 48.06
C GLU A 163 31.35 20.41 49.20
N ARG A 164 30.07 20.12 48.91
CA ARG A 164 29.13 19.65 49.94
C ARG A 164 29.58 18.33 50.57
N ILE A 165 30.00 17.36 49.76
CA ILE A 165 30.50 16.06 50.27
C ILE A 165 31.76 16.26 51.11
N ARG A 166 32.71 17.10 50.68
CA ARG A 166 33.91 17.44 51.46
C ARG A 166 33.56 18.18 52.75
N SER A 167 32.63 19.13 52.71
CA SER A 167 32.20 19.87 53.90
C SER A 167 31.51 18.95 54.91
N LEU A 168 30.71 17.98 54.43
CA LEU A 168 30.08 16.96 55.27
C LEU A 168 31.10 15.98 55.81
N ALA A 169 32.08 15.55 55.01
CA ALA A 169 33.17 14.69 55.47
C ALA A 169 34.02 15.37 56.55
N ALA A 170 34.35 16.65 56.34
CA ALA A 170 35.08 17.47 57.32
C ALA A 170 34.28 17.69 58.61
N LEU A 171 32.95 17.79 58.52
CA LEU A 171 32.06 17.95 59.68
C LEU A 171 31.90 16.65 60.49
N VAL A 172 32.11 15.49 59.85
CA VAL A 172 32.06 14.15 60.46
C VAL A 172 33.45 13.69 60.97
N GLY A 173 34.52 14.47 60.74
CA GLY A 173 35.82 14.28 61.39
C GLY A 173 36.66 13.13 60.82
N TRP A 174 36.76 13.03 59.50
CA TRP A 174 37.79 12.25 58.80
C TRP A 174 38.76 13.18 58.06
#